data_AF-A0A5J4TUR0-F1
#
_entry.id   AF-A0A5J4TUR0-F1
#
_cell.length_a   1.000
_cell.length_b   1.000
_cell.length_c   1.000
_cell.angle_alpha   90.00
_cell.angle_beta   90.00
_cell.angle_gamma   90.00
#
_symmetry.space_group_name_H-M   'P 1'
#
loop_
_entity.id
_entity.type
_entity.pdbx_description
1 polymer ?
#
loop_
_entity_poly.entity_id
_entity_poly.type
_entity_poly.pdbx_seq_one_letter_code
_entity_poly.pdbx_strand_id
1 'polypeptide(L)' 'MITKGAGVQAKNSTTSIRKSSINKSIDQGALQQEVDRASRHKEGAGTVALHYDLNLNDRLRERLTNFE' A
#
# COMPACT_ATOMS: atom_id res chain seq x y z
N MET A 1 -8.98 21.54 -4.72
CA MET A 1 -8.23 20.28 -4.54
C MET A 1 -8.83 19.54 -3.34
N ILE A 2 -9.54 18.42 -3.56
CA ILE A 2 -10.38 17.72 -2.56
C ILE A 2 -9.64 17.42 -1.25
N THR A 3 -8.35 17.07 -1.35
CA THR A 3 -7.50 16.71 -0.20
C THR A 3 -7.25 17.85 0.78
N LYS A 4 -7.11 19.09 0.28
CA LYS A 4 -6.85 20.27 1.11
C LYS A 4 -8.07 20.67 1.95
N GLY A 5 -9.29 20.39 1.44
CA GLY A 5 -10.55 20.64 2.15
C GLY A 5 -10.86 19.58 3.22
N ALA A 6 -10.29 18.39 3.11
CA ALA A 6 -10.45 17.29 4.07
C ALA A 6 -9.35 17.27 5.16
N GLY A 7 -8.54 18.33 5.27
CA GLY A 7 -7.44 18.42 6.25
C GLY A 7 -6.26 17.49 5.97
N VAL A 8 -6.21 16.86 4.79
CA VAL A 8 -5.16 15.89 4.46
C VAL A 8 -3.99 16.61 3.80
N GLN A 9 -2.79 16.55 4.42
CA GLN A 9 -1.58 17.23 3.93
C GLN A 9 -1.31 16.95 2.44
N ALA A 10 -0.93 17.95 1.65
CA ALA A 10 -0.76 17.84 0.19
C ALA A 10 0.24 16.77 -0.30
N LYS A 11 0.95 16.06 0.60
CA LYS A 11 1.71 14.85 0.31
C LYS A 11 0.85 13.66 -0.17
N ASN A 12 -0.47 13.79 -0.21
CA ASN A 12 -1.38 12.84 -0.88
C ASN A 12 -1.29 13.03 -2.39
N SER A 13 -0.14 12.69 -2.95
CA SER A 13 0.04 12.57 -4.38
C SER A 13 -0.86 11.46 -4.92
N THR A 14 -1.07 11.46 -6.23
CA THR A 14 -1.72 10.35 -6.95
C THR A 14 -1.12 8.98 -6.61
N THR A 15 0.18 8.94 -6.30
CA THR A 15 0.88 7.74 -5.82
C THR A 15 0.37 7.26 -4.47
N SER A 16 0.13 8.16 -3.50
CA SER A 16 -0.38 7.79 -2.17
C SER A 16 -1.81 7.23 -2.23
N ILE A 17 -2.65 7.80 -3.09
CA ILE A 17 -4.02 7.30 -3.33
C ILE A 17 -3.97 5.89 -3.95
N ARG A 18 -3.10 5.70 -4.95
CA ARG A 18 -2.88 4.38 -5.57
C ARG A 18 -2.37 3.36 -4.55
N LYS A 19 -1.45 3.77 -3.67
CA LYS A 19 -0.95 2.98 -2.52
C LYS A 19 -2.07 2.50 -1.62
N SER A 20 -2.88 3.42 -1.13
CA SER A 20 -4.00 3.06 -0.26
C SER A 20 -4.98 2.08 -0.92
N SER A 21 -5.29 2.28 -2.21
CA SER A 21 -6.21 1.40 -2.94
C SER A 21 -5.67 -0.02 -3.11
N ILE A 22 -4.39 -0.17 -3.46
CA ILE A 22 -3.78 -1.48 -3.69
C ILE A 22 -3.65 -2.25 -2.36
N ASN A 23 -3.19 -1.60 -1.29
CA ASN A 23 -3.08 -2.24 0.01
C ASN A 23 -4.44 -2.76 0.48
N LYS A 24 -5.50 -1.97 0.31
CA LYS A 24 -6.85 -2.41 0.68
C LYS A 24 -7.32 -3.64 -0.11
N SER A 25 -6.95 -3.76 -1.39
CA SER A 25 -7.25 -4.97 -2.17
C SER A 25 -6.45 -6.18 -1.69
N ILE A 26 -5.19 -6.00 -1.30
CA ILE A 26 -4.37 -7.06 -0.70
C ILE A 26 -4.99 -7.53 0.62
N ASP A 27 -5.39 -6.60 1.50
CA ASP A 27 -6.03 -6.91 2.78
C ASP A 27 -7.35 -7.68 2.61
N GLN A 28 -8.04 -7.47 1.48
CA GLN A 28 -9.26 -8.19 1.10
C GLN A 28 -8.98 -9.56 0.45
N GLY A 29 -7.72 -9.96 0.33
CA GLY A 29 -7.32 -11.24 -0.25
C GLY A 29 -7.36 -11.29 -1.77
N ALA A 30 -7.27 -10.14 -2.46
CA ALA A 30 -7.21 -10.11 -3.91
C ALA A 30 -6.02 -10.92 -4.45
N LEU A 31 -6.20 -11.56 -5.60
CA LEU A 31 -5.15 -12.35 -6.22
C LEU A 31 -4.02 -11.43 -6.70
N GLN A 32 -2.78 -11.91 -6.64
CA GLN A 32 -1.60 -11.17 -7.12
C GLN A 32 -1.78 -10.64 -8.54
N GLN A 33 -2.41 -11.44 -9.43
CA GLN A 33 -2.69 -11.04 -10.82
C GLN A 33 -3.65 -9.83 -10.92
N GLU A 34 -4.60 -9.72 -9.99
CA GLU A 34 -5.57 -8.63 -9.94
C GLU A 34 -4.91 -7.36 -9.39
N VAL A 35 -4.06 -7.52 -8.38
CA VAL A 35 -3.24 -6.46 -7.80
C VAL A 35 -2.25 -5.91 -8.83
N ASP A 36 -1.56 -6.78 -9.56
CA ASP A 36 -0.60 -6.39 -10.61
C ASP A 36 -1.31 -5.66 -11.76
N ARG A 37 -2.51 -6.13 -12.15
CA ARG A 37 -3.35 -5.47 -13.15
C ARG A 37 -3.80 -4.08 -12.69
N ALA A 38 -4.24 -3.95 -11.43
CA ALA A 38 -4.66 -2.67 -10.85
C ALA A 38 -3.50 -1.69 -10.67
N SER A 39 -2.30 -2.22 -10.42
CA SER A 39 -1.05 -1.47 -10.30
C SER A 39 -0.66 -0.78 -11.62
N ARG A 40 -0.94 -1.42 -12.77
CA ARG A 40 -0.59 -0.90 -14.13
C ARG A 40 0.89 -0.51 -14.29
N HIS A 41 1.76 -1.02 -13.42
CA HIS A 41 3.20 -0.80 -13.50
C HIS A 41 3.84 -1.82 -14.47
N LYS A 42 4.81 -1.37 -15.26
CA LYS A 42 5.53 -2.22 -16.24
C LYS A 42 6.19 -3.43 -15.58
N GLU A 43 6.66 -3.26 -14.34
CA GLU A 43 7.05 -4.33 -13.43
C GLU A 43 6.05 -4.39 -12.26
N GLY A 44 4.86 -4.94 -12.52
CA GLY A 44 3.76 -5.02 -11.55
C GLY A 44 4.20 -5.67 -10.24
N ALA A 45 4.72 -6.90 -10.31
CA ALA A 45 5.15 -7.67 -9.14
C ALA A 45 6.26 -6.97 -8.33
N GLY A 46 7.32 -6.47 -8.99
CA GLY A 46 8.43 -5.80 -8.31
C GLY A 46 8.03 -4.48 -7.65
N THR A 47 7.15 -3.72 -8.32
CA THR A 47 6.65 -2.45 -7.78
C THR A 47 5.67 -2.69 -6.62
N VAL A 48 4.77 -3.67 -6.75
CA VAL A 48 3.83 -4.07 -5.69
C VAL A 48 4.58 -4.54 -4.45
N ALA A 49 5.55 -5.45 -4.61
CA ALA A 49 6.37 -5.95 -3.51
C ALA A 49 7.16 -4.83 -2.78
N LEU A 50 7.79 -3.93 -3.53
CA LEU A 50 8.64 -2.89 -2.93
C LEU A 50 7.84 -1.74 -2.30
N HIS A 51 6.66 -1.41 -2.84
CA HIS A 51 5.97 -0.15 -2.49
C HIS A 51 4.64 -0.34 -1.75
N TYR A 52 4.04 -1.53 -1.82
CA TYR A 52 2.66 -1.79 -1.41
C TYR A 52 2.57 -3.00 -0.45
N ASP A 53 3.31 -4.08 -0.72
CA ASP A 53 3.45 -5.24 0.17
C ASP A 53 4.43 -4.97 1.32
N LEU A 54 4.04 -4.03 2.19
CA LEU A 54 4.80 -3.65 3.39
C LEU A 54 4.32 -4.40 4.63
N ASN A 55 3.77 -5.61 4.48
CA ASN A 55 3.40 -6.49 5.59
C ASN A 55 4.63 -6.95 6.43
N LEU A 56 5.84 -6.52 6.05
CA LEU A 56 7.01 -6.59 6.94
C LEU A 56 6.81 -5.75 8.22
N ASN A 57 6.01 -4.68 8.19
CA ASN A 57 5.84 -3.82 9.36
C ASN A 57 4.98 -4.46 10.45
N ASP A 58 3.98 -5.27 10.14
CA ASP A 58 3.18 -5.94 11.18
C ASP A 58 3.99 -7.01 11.88
N ARG A 59 4.79 -7.77 11.12
CA ARG A 59 5.74 -8.73 11.67
C ARG A 59 6.90 -8.07 12.42
N LEU A 60 7.34 -6.86 12.01
CA LEU A 60 8.31 -6.06 12.77
C LEU A 60 7.68 -5.49 14.05
N ARG A 61 6.45 -4.99 14.00
CA ARG A 61 5.70 -4.49 15.16
C ARG A 61 5.47 -5.59 16.19
N GLU A 62 5.02 -6.77 15.74
CA GLU A 62 4.83 -7.96 16.57
C GLU A 62 6.14 -8.38 17.25
N ARG A 63 7.26 -8.40 16.49
CA ARG A 63 8.58 -8.66 17.08
C ARG A 63 9.01 -7.58 18.07
N LEU A 64 8.76 -6.30 17.80
CA LEU A 64 9.10 -5.20 18.70
C LEU A 64 8.25 -5.19 19.97
N THR A 65 6.97 -5.60 19.91
CA THR A 65 6.09 -5.71 21.08
C THR A 65 6.38 -6.94 21.93
N ASN A 66 7.07 -7.95 21.39
CA ASN A 66 7.43 -9.19 22.10
C ASN A 66 8.82 -9.16 22.73
N PHE A 67 9.51 -8.01 22.74
CA PHE A 67 10.68 -7.80 23.59
C PHE A 67 10.20 -7.21 24.93
N GLU A 68 10.06 -8.08 25.93
CA GLU A 68 10.09 -7.68 27.36
C GLU A 68 11.52 -7.34 27.79
#